data_AF-A0A9X2VZ37-F1
#
_entry.id   AF-A0A9X2VZ37-F1
#
_cell.length_a   1.000
_cell.length_b   1.000
_cell.length_c   1.000
_cell.angle_alpha   90.00
_cell.angle_beta   90.00
_cell.angle_gamma   90.00
#
_symmetry.space_group_name_H-M   'P 1'
#
loop_
_entity.id
_entity.type
_entity.pdbx_description
1 polymer ?
#
loop_
_entity_poly.entity_id
_entity_poly.type
_entity_poly.pdbx_seq_one_letter_code
_entity_poly.pdbx_strand_id
1 'polypeptide(L)'
;MAIAQNKAAEKYGQFVAAIDFVTDMLGPLEKLIERMKENRAPAGAWRIASPEDLKKMLAKSRADLSALKDQAVKYETELTTREWKA
;
A
#
# COMPACT_ATOMS: atom_id res chain seq x y z
N MET A 1 20.79 -19.29 -15.80
CA MET A 1 20.46 -18.96 -14.39
C MET A 1 20.50 -17.46 -14.11
N ALA A 2 21.54 -16.71 -14.53
CA ALA A 2 21.63 -15.25 -14.33
C ALA A 2 20.43 -14.42 -14.86
N ILE A 3 19.85 -14.79 -16.01
CA ILE A 3 18.70 -14.06 -16.60
C ILE A 3 17.44 -14.13 -15.71
N ALA A 4 17.22 -15.26 -15.02
CA ALA A 4 16.07 -15.44 -14.14
C ALA A 4 16.21 -14.63 -12.83
N GLN A 5 17.44 -14.51 -12.32
CA GLN A 5 17.75 -13.71 -11.13
C GLN A 5 17.60 -12.22 -11.40
N ASN A 6 18.10 -11.73 -12.55
CA ASN A 6 17.90 -10.35 -12.98
C ASN A 6 16.41 -10.01 -13.13
N LYS A 7 15.62 -10.93 -13.69
CA LYS A 7 14.17 -10.76 -13.83
C LYS A 7 13.44 -10.76 -12.49
N ALA A 8 13.91 -11.55 -11.52
CA ALA A 8 13.35 -11.57 -10.17
C ALA A 8 13.64 -10.26 -9.42
N ALA A 9 14.86 -9.74 -9.52
CA ALA A 9 15.24 -8.44 -8.94
C ALA A 9 14.45 -7.28 -9.56
N GLU A 10 14.28 -7.28 -10.89
CA GLU A 10 13.47 -6.28 -11.59
C GLU A 10 12.00 -6.32 -11.13
N LYS A 11 11.41 -7.53 -11.04
CA LYS A 11 10.03 -7.69 -10.57
C LYS A 11 9.85 -7.27 -9.12
N TYR A 12 10.84 -7.54 -8.28
CA TYR A 12 10.86 -7.06 -6.89
C TYR A 12 10.89 -5.54 -6.83
N GLY A 13 11.77 -4.88 -7.58
CA GLY A 13 11.83 -3.43 -7.66
C GLY A 13 10.51 -2.80 -8.14
N GLN A 14 9.89 -3.39 -9.17
CA GLN A 14 8.55 -2.98 -9.65
C GLN A 14 7.49 -3.09 -8.55
N PHE A 15 7.54 -4.15 -7.76
CA PHE A 15 6.58 -4.38 -6.67
C PHE A 15 6.73 -3.35 -5.54
N VAL A 16 7.96 -3.11 -5.06
CA VAL A 16 8.22 -2.10 -4.02
C VAL A 16 7.83 -0.70 -4.49
N ALA A 17 8.20 -0.34 -5.72
CA ALA A 17 7.83 0.95 -6.31
C ALA A 17 6.31 1.13 -6.40
N ALA A 18 5.55 0.07 -6.69
CA ALA A 18 4.10 0.13 -6.72
C ALA A 18 3.49 0.35 -5.32
N ILE A 19 4.05 -0.29 -4.27
CA ILE A 19 3.61 -0.07 -2.88
C ILE A 19 3.85 1.38 -2.47
N ASP A 20 5.03 1.92 -2.78
CA ASP A 20 5.39 3.30 -2.45
C ASP A 20 4.46 4.29 -3.17
N PHE A 21 4.24 4.08 -4.47
CA PHE A 21 3.31 4.90 -5.24
C PHE A 21 1.89 4.91 -4.65
N VAL A 22 1.35 3.75 -4.29
CA VAL A 22 0.00 3.69 -3.67
C VAL A 22 0.00 4.38 -2.30
N THR A 23 1.05 4.19 -1.50
CA THR A 23 1.18 4.82 -0.18
C THR A 23 1.19 6.35 -0.29
N ASP A 24 1.91 6.90 -1.26
CA ASP A 24 1.97 8.34 -1.51
C ASP A 24 0.61 8.90 -1.95
N MET A 25 -0.14 8.15 -2.78
CA MET A 25 -1.49 8.54 -3.21
C MET A 25 -2.51 8.58 -2.05
N LEU A 26 -2.26 7.86 -0.95
CA LEU A 26 -3.09 7.94 0.26
C LEU A 26 -2.78 9.18 1.12
N GLY A 27 -1.66 9.86 0.91
CA GLY A 27 -1.25 11.03 1.69
C GLY A 27 -2.30 12.16 1.68
N PRO A 28 -2.80 12.60 0.51
CA PRO A 28 -3.79 13.67 0.42
C PRO A 28 -5.17 13.32 1.00
N LEU A 29 -5.51 12.04 1.14
CA LEU A 29 -6.85 11.61 1.56
C LEU A 29 -7.18 12.04 2.99
N GLU A 30 -6.19 12.11 3.87
CA GLU A 30 -6.39 12.53 5.26
C GLU A 30 -6.96 13.95 5.33
N LYS A 31 -6.34 14.90 4.62
CA LYS A 31 -6.81 16.28 4.52
C LYS A 31 -8.17 16.39 3.85
N LEU A 32 -8.48 15.51 2.90
CA LEU A 32 -9.78 15.47 2.25
C LEU A 32 -10.87 15.03 3.22
N ILE A 33 -10.62 13.94 3.98
CA ILE A 33 -11.56 13.41 4.98
C ILE A 33 -11.80 14.42 6.10
N GLU A 34 -10.78 15.14 6.56
CA GLU A 34 -10.93 16.20 7.57
C GLU A 34 -11.85 17.34 7.14
N ARG A 35 -11.94 17.61 5.84
CA ARG A 35 -12.83 18.65 5.29
C ARG A 35 -14.26 18.16 5.06
N MET A 36 -14.51 16.86 5.15
CA MET A 36 -15.84 16.30 4.96
C MET A 36 -16.73 16.66 6.15
N LYS A 37 -17.90 17.23 5.85
CA LYS A 37 -18.97 17.36 6.85
C LYS A 37 -19.69 16.02 6.96
N GLU A 38 -20.07 15.64 8.18
CA GLU A 38 -20.98 14.51 8.37
C GLU A 38 -22.35 14.91 7.81
N ASN A 39 -22.62 14.52 6.56
CA ASN A 39 -23.90 14.76 5.93
C ASN A 39 -24.60 13.42 5.76
N ARG A 40 -25.57 13.14 6.63
CA ARG A 40 -26.35 11.91 6.57
C ARG A 40 -27.30 11.99 5.39
N ALA A 41 -26.92 11.34 4.28
CA ALA A 41 -27.79 11.24 3.13
C ALA A 41 -29.12 10.55 3.52
N PRO A 42 -30.26 10.98 2.95
CA PRO A 42 -31.57 10.41 3.24
C PRO A 42 -31.61 8.88 3.05
N ALA A 43 -32.55 8.20 3.71
CA ALA A 43 -32.78 6.78 3.48
C ALA A 43 -33.12 6.53 1.99
N GLY A 44 -32.45 5.54 1.38
CA GLY A 44 -32.60 5.23 -0.05
C GLY A 44 -31.63 5.96 -0.98
N ALA A 45 -30.87 6.95 -0.49
CA ALA A 45 -29.80 7.58 -1.26
C ALA A 45 -28.48 6.79 -1.16
N TRP A 46 -27.60 6.94 -2.15
CA TRP A 46 -26.25 6.40 -2.08
C TRP A 46 -25.50 7.06 -0.92
N ARG A 47 -25.05 6.24 0.04
CA ARG A 47 -24.34 6.71 1.24
C ARG A 47 -22.84 6.49 1.07
N ILE A 48 -22.07 7.54 1.34
CA ILE A 48 -20.63 7.43 1.55
C ILE A 48 -20.41 7.08 3.03
N ALA A 49 -19.35 6.32 3.32
CA ALA A 49 -18.89 6.08 4.68
C ALA A 49 -18.70 7.41 5.44
N SER A 50 -18.95 7.40 6.76
CA SER A 50 -18.75 8.61 7.57
C SER A 50 -17.28 9.04 7.55
N PRO A 51 -16.96 10.32 7.83
CA PRO A 51 -15.57 10.74 7.96
C PRO A 51 -14.77 9.90 8.97
N GLU A 52 -15.40 9.43 10.04
CA GLU A 52 -14.78 8.54 11.03
C GLU A 52 -14.46 7.17 10.44
N ASP A 53 -15.40 6.57 9.70
CA ASP A 53 -15.19 5.29 9.03
C ASP A 53 -14.10 5.40 7.96
N LEU A 54 -14.08 6.49 7.19
CA LEU A 54 -13.04 6.75 6.19
C LEU A 54 -11.66 6.90 6.84
N LYS A 55 -11.56 7.54 8.02
CA LYS A 55 -10.30 7.59 8.80
C LYS A 55 -9.84 6.19 9.21
N LYS A 56 -10.75 5.34 9.70
CA LYS A 56 -10.44 3.95 10.07
C LYS A 56 -9.98 3.13 8.86
N MET A 57 -10.66 3.27 7.73
CA MET A 57 -10.28 2.63 6.47
C MET A 57 -8.89 3.09 6.01
N LEU A 58 -8.61 4.39 6.02
CA LEU A 58 -7.31 4.95 5.65
C LEU A 58 -6.18 4.44 6.56
N ALA A 59 -6.40 4.45 7.87
CA ALA A 59 -5.44 3.93 8.84
C ALA A 59 -5.16 2.44 8.59
N LYS A 60 -6.20 1.65 8.34
CA LYS A 60 -6.06 0.24 7.99
C LYS A 60 -5.28 0.04 6.70
N SER A 61 -5.60 0.78 5.63
CA SER A 61 -4.88 0.68 4.35
C SER A 61 -3.40 1.01 4.50
N ARG A 62 -3.05 2.05 5.27
CA ARG A 62 -1.64 2.39 5.57
C ARG A 62 -0.93 1.26 6.33
N ALA A 63 -1.59 0.68 7.34
CA ALA A 63 -1.04 -0.42 8.10
C ALA A 63 -0.83 -1.68 7.24
N ASP A 64 -1.81 -2.03 6.40
CA ASP A 64 -1.74 -3.18 5.50
C ASP A 64 -0.62 -3.01 4.46
N LEU A 65 -0.44 -1.80 3.91
CA LEU A 65 0.67 -1.48 2.99
C LEU A 65 2.04 -1.53 3.68
N SER A 66 2.14 -1.02 4.91
CA SER A 66 3.37 -1.13 5.71
C SER A 66 3.73 -2.60 5.96
N ALA A 67 2.76 -3.41 6.39
CA ALA A 67 2.96 -4.83 6.63
C ALA A 67 3.37 -5.58 5.34
N LEU A 68 2.79 -5.21 4.20
CA LEU A 68 3.16 -5.76 2.90
C LEU A 68 4.61 -5.39 2.52
N LYS A 69 5.02 -4.14 2.76
CA LYS A 69 6.40 -3.69 2.53
C LYS A 69 7.39 -4.41 3.44
N ASP A 70 7.06 -4.59 4.73
CA ASP A 70 7.91 -5.33 5.68
C ASP A 70 8.09 -6.79 5.26
N GLN A 71 7.04 -7.42 4.74
CA GLN A 71 7.13 -8.76 4.15
C GLN A 71 7.99 -8.75 2.88
N ALA A 72 7.88 -7.72 2.04
CA ALA A 72 8.68 -7.57 0.85
C ALA A 72 10.18 -7.46 1.15
N VAL A 73 10.57 -6.69 2.18
CA VAL A 73 12.00 -6.51 2.57
C VAL A 73 12.69 -7.84 2.93
N LYS A 74 11.94 -8.81 3.48
CA LYS A 74 12.48 -10.15 3.72
C LYS A 74 12.95 -10.82 2.43
N TYR A 75 12.18 -10.66 1.35
CA TYR A 75 12.54 -11.21 0.05
C TYR A 75 13.70 -10.48 -0.63
N GLU A 76 13.90 -9.19 -0.36
CA GLU A 76 15.10 -8.46 -0.80
C GLU A 76 16.37 -9.09 -0.23
N THR A 77 16.34 -9.38 1.08
CA THR A 77 17.44 -10.04 1.78
C THR A 77 17.70 -11.43 1.19
N GLU A 78 16.66 -12.20 0.88
CA GLU A 78 16.82 -13.51 0.24
C GLU A 78 17.38 -13.40 -1.20
N LEU A 79 16.96 -12.40 -1.97
CA LEU A 79 17.43 -12.17 -3.33
C LEU A 79 18.90 -11.74 -3.37
N THR A 80 19.35 -10.95 -2.39
CA THR A 80 20.73 -10.47 -2.28
C THR A 80 21.67 -11.49 -1.64
N THR A 81 21.23 -12.23 -0.61
CA THR A 81 22.08 -13.22 0.10
C THR A 81 22.19 -14.57 -0.61
N ARG A 82 21.22 -14.95 -1.46
CA ARG A 82 21.29 -16.17 -2.29
C ARG A 82 22.25 -16.07 -3.48
N GLU A 83 22.93 -14.95 -3.68
CA GLU A 83 24.12 -14.88 -4.55
C GLU A 83 25.23 -15.88 -4.14
N TRP A 84 25.12 -16.54 -2.99
CA TRP A 84 26.16 -17.44 -2.47
C TRP A 84 26.04 -18.94 -2.83
N LYS A 85 25.10 -19.37 -3.68
CA LYS A 85 25.10 -20.77 -4.16
C LYS A 85 24.89 -20.85 -5.68
N ALA A 86 25.86 -20.35 -6.42
CA ALA A 86 26.13 -20.75 -7.79
C ALA A 86 27.62 -21.10 -7.91
#